data_AF-A0A838U6N3-F1
#
_entry.id   AF-A0A838U6N3-F1
#
_cell.length_a   1.000
_cell.length_b   1.000
_cell.length_c   1.000
_cell.angle_alpha   90.00
_cell.angle_beta   90.00
_cell.angle_gamma   90.00
#
_symmetry.space_group_name_H-M   'P 1'
#
loop_
_entity.id
_entity.type
_entity.pdbx_description
1 polymer ?
#
loop_
_entity_poly.entity_id
_entity_poly.type
_entity_poly.pdbx_seq_one_letter_code
_entity_poly.pdbx_strand_id
1 'polypeptide(L)'
;PLVRTGPVDMDFNYVEHFGEQTSTGYERLLYDAMTGDATLFQRSDMVEASWRIVSPILNGWDEARGKPDRYAAGSWGPKTADEMLERDGRAWKNLDLEVK
;
A
#
# COMPACT_ATOMS: atom_id res chain seq x y z
N PRO A 1 -38.30 -15.35 -0.24
CA PRO A 1 -37.20 -15.61 0.72
C PRO A 1 -36.53 -14.29 1.13
N LEU A 2 -36.59 -13.93 2.41
CA LEU A 2 -35.88 -12.76 2.95
C LEU A 2 -34.43 -13.15 3.21
N VAL A 3 -33.52 -12.79 2.31
CA VAL A 3 -32.08 -12.96 2.53
C VAL A 3 -31.61 -11.85 3.46
N ARG A 4 -31.05 -12.24 4.61
CA ARG A 4 -30.40 -11.34 5.56
C ARG A 4 -28.88 -11.54 5.47
N THR A 5 -28.15 -10.47 5.18
CA THR A 5 -26.68 -10.47 5.19
C THR A 5 -26.17 -9.95 6.53
N GLY A 6 -25.12 -10.56 7.06
CA GLY A 6 -24.37 -10.10 8.23
C GLY A 6 -22.86 -10.20 7.96
N PRO A 7 -22.03 -9.42 8.66
CA PRO A 7 -20.58 -9.49 8.48
C PRO A 7 -20.04 -10.84 8.96
N VAL A 8 -19.04 -11.36 8.25
CA VAL A 8 -18.28 -12.54 8.63
C VAL A 8 -16.81 -12.15 8.61
N ASP A 9 -16.12 -12.34 9.73
CA ASP A 9 -14.67 -12.14 9.82
C ASP A 9 -13.96 -13.44 9.46
N MET A 10 -13.02 -13.36 8.52
CA MET A 10 -12.13 -14.45 8.15
C MET A 10 -10.73 -14.09 8.61
N ASP A 11 -10.22 -14.84 9.58
CA ASP A 11 -8.85 -14.69 10.08
C ASP A 11 -7.95 -15.77 9.47
N PHE A 12 -6.82 -15.35 8.90
CA PHE A 12 -5.84 -16.25 8.28
C PHE A 12 -4.43 -15.80 8.66
N ASN A 13 -3.82 -16.53 9.59
CA ASN A 13 -2.47 -16.28 10.06
C ASN A 13 -1.46 -17.22 9.37
N TYR A 14 -0.56 -16.64 8.57
CA TYR A 14 0.47 -17.39 7.85
C TYR A 14 1.44 -18.14 8.76
N VAL A 15 1.81 -17.56 9.90
CA VAL A 15 2.79 -18.16 10.84
C VAL A 15 2.17 -19.37 11.54
N GLU A 16 0.92 -19.26 11.98
CA GLU A 16 0.21 -20.35 12.63
C GLU A 16 -0.02 -21.55 11.69
N HIS A 17 -0.26 -21.29 10.40
CA HIS A 17 -0.62 -22.34 9.45
C HIS A 17 0.56 -22.95 8.68
N PHE A 18 1.60 -22.18 8.39
CA PHE A 18 2.74 -22.61 7.56
C PHE A 18 4.11 -22.56 8.26
N GLY A 19 4.14 -22.13 9.52
CA GLY A 19 5.37 -21.87 10.25
C GLY A 19 6.10 -20.61 9.76
N GLU A 20 7.24 -20.32 10.38
CA GLU A 20 8.08 -19.18 10.00
C GLU A 20 8.77 -19.48 8.66
N GLN A 21 8.25 -18.88 7.58
CA GLN A 21 8.86 -18.97 6.26
C GLN A 21 9.96 -17.92 6.16
N THR A 22 11.21 -18.33 6.30
CA THR A 22 12.39 -17.45 6.14
C THR A 22 12.76 -17.26 4.67
N SER A 23 11.79 -17.01 3.78
CA SER A 23 12.14 -16.56 2.44
C SER A 23 12.20 -15.04 2.44
N THR A 24 13.42 -14.50 2.40
CA THR A 24 13.59 -13.07 2.22
C THR A 24 13.11 -12.68 0.82
N GLY A 25 12.44 -11.53 0.66
CA GLY A 25 11.89 -11.12 -0.64
C GLY A 25 12.93 -11.12 -1.79
N TYR A 26 14.21 -10.93 -1.48
CA TYR A 26 15.30 -11.00 -2.45
C TYR A 26 15.66 -12.41 -2.90
N GLU A 27 15.58 -13.43 -2.04
CA GLU A 27 15.83 -14.82 -2.46
C GLU A 27 14.88 -15.23 -3.58
N ARG A 28 13.60 -14.87 -3.43
CA ARG A 28 12.59 -15.12 -4.46
C ARG A 28 12.93 -14.40 -5.77
N LEU A 29 13.26 -13.11 -5.71
CA LEU A 29 13.60 -12.34 -6.90
C LEU A 29 14.85 -12.88 -7.60
N LEU A 30 15.87 -13.29 -6.85
CA LEU A 30 17.09 -13.89 -7.43
C LEU A 30 16.79 -15.23 -8.10
N TYR A 31 15.99 -16.08 -7.45
CA TYR A 31 15.55 -17.34 -8.03
C TYR A 31 14.75 -17.12 -9.33
N ASP A 32 13.81 -16.18 -9.32
CA ASP A 32 12.98 -15.85 -10.49
C ASP A 32 13.86 -15.30 -11.64
N ALA A 33 14.87 -14.47 -11.34
CA ALA A 33 15.84 -14.00 -12.32
C ALA A 33 16.67 -15.14 -12.95
N MET A 34 17.08 -16.14 -12.15
CA MET A 34 17.85 -17.29 -12.64
C MET A 34 17.00 -18.26 -13.47
N THR A 35 15.72 -18.40 -13.14
CA THR A 35 14.78 -19.26 -13.87
C THR A 35 14.13 -18.59 -15.08
N GLY A 36 14.35 -17.27 -15.24
CA GLY A 36 13.80 -16.49 -16.34
C GLY A 36 12.32 -16.10 -16.15
N ASP A 37 11.81 -16.15 -14.91
CA ASP A 37 10.48 -15.69 -14.58
C ASP A 37 10.47 -14.17 -14.35
N ALA A 38 9.83 -13.44 -15.26
CA ALA A 38 9.75 -11.99 -15.22
C ALA A 38 8.52 -11.45 -14.45
N THR A 39 7.71 -12.32 -13.83
CA THR A 39 6.39 -11.94 -13.26
C THR A 39 6.48 -10.87 -12.16
N LEU A 40 7.54 -10.91 -11.34
CA LEU A 40 7.76 -9.96 -10.25
C LEU A 40 8.62 -8.75 -10.64
N PHE A 41 9.00 -8.64 -11.93
CA PHE A 41 9.83 -7.56 -12.44
C PHE A 41 9.00 -6.52 -13.18
N GLN A 42 9.37 -5.25 -13.01
CA GLN A 42 8.77 -4.15 -13.77
C GLN A 42 9.31 -4.14 -15.19
N ARG A 43 8.41 -4.11 -16.17
CA ARG A 43 8.75 -3.91 -17.58
C ARG A 43 9.07 -2.44 -17.85
N SER A 44 9.86 -2.16 -18.89
CA SER A 44 10.25 -0.79 -19.26
C SER A 44 9.05 0.13 -19.51
N ASP A 45 8.04 -0.35 -20.24
CA ASP A 45 6.82 0.40 -20.54
C ASP A 45 5.99 0.74 -19.29
N MET A 46 5.96 -0.17 -18.30
CA MET A 46 5.32 0.06 -17.01
C MET A 46 6.06 1.12 -16.19
N VAL A 47 7.39 1.13 -16.23
CA VAL A 47 8.22 2.16 -15.57
C VAL A 47 7.98 3.52 -16.21
N GLU A 48 7.97 3.61 -17.54
CA GLU A 48 7.68 4.85 -18.27
C GLU A 48 6.26 5.35 -18.02
N ALA A 49 5.26 4.46 -17.95
CA ALA A 49 3.89 4.82 -17.59
C ALA A 49 3.79 5.37 -16.16
N SER A 50 4.49 4.73 -15.20
CA SER A 50 4.52 5.18 -13.81
C SER A 50 5.13 6.58 -13.70
N TRP A 51 6.24 6.83 -14.39
CA TRP A 51 6.87 8.15 -14.43
C TRP A 51 5.99 9.21 -15.06
N ARG A 52 5.27 8.90 -16.15
CA ARG A 52 4.31 9.84 -16.76
C ARG A 52 3.24 10.34 -15.78
N ILE A 53 2.86 9.52 -14.79
CA ILE A 53 1.88 9.88 -13.76
C ILE A 53 2.54 10.70 -12.64
N VAL A 54 3.70 10.27 -12.15
CA VAL A 54 4.34 10.86 -10.96
C VAL A 54 5.07 12.17 -11.28
N SER A 55 5.72 12.28 -12.44
CA SER A 55 6.48 13.48 -12.84
C SER A 55 5.72 14.81 -12.73
N PRO A 56 4.49 14.97 -13.24
CA PRO A 56 3.78 16.25 -13.12
C PRO A 56 3.44 16.63 -11.67
N ILE A 57 3.20 15.64 -10.80
CA ILE A 57 2.96 15.87 -9.37
C ILE A 57 4.23 16.41 -8.70
N LEU A 58 5.38 15.81 -8.99
CA LEU A 58 6.67 16.25 -8.45
C LEU A 58 7.04 17.65 -8.95
N ASN A 59 6.85 17.92 -10.24
CA ASN A 59 7.11 19.26 -10.81
C ASN A 59 6.20 20.32 -10.18
N GLY A 60 4.90 20.04 -10.09
CA GLY A 60 3.96 20.96 -9.43
C GLY A 60 4.27 21.18 -7.95
N TRP A 61 4.76 20.16 -7.25
CA TRP A 61 5.19 20.27 -5.86
C TRP A 61 6.41 21.19 -5.68
N ASP A 62 7.42 21.03 -6.55
CA ASP A 62 8.63 21.87 -6.54
C ASP A 62 8.29 23.34 -6.86
N GLU A 63 7.45 23.57 -7.85
CA GLU A 63 6.97 24.91 -8.25
C GLU A 63 6.16 25.60 -7.13
N ALA A 64 5.26 24.86 -6.47
CA ALA A 64 4.40 25.40 -5.42
C ALA A 64 5.17 25.79 -4.15
N ARG A 65 6.41 25.29 -3.98
CA ARG A 65 7.23 25.43 -2.75
C ARG A 65 6.44 25.11 -1.48
N GLY A 66 5.49 24.17 -1.60
CA GLY A 66 4.62 23.75 -0.50
C GLY A 66 5.42 23.05 0.59
N LYS A 67 5.00 23.22 1.85
CA LYS A 67 5.50 22.40 2.95
C LYS A 67 4.49 21.28 3.20
N PRO A 68 4.94 20.04 3.46
CA PRO A 68 4.04 18.99 3.90
C PRO A 68 3.35 19.38 5.20
N ASP A 69 2.10 18.98 5.35
CA ASP A 69 1.39 19.13 6.62
C ASP A 69 2.04 18.30 7.71
N ARG A 70 2.11 18.86 8.91
CA ARG A 70 2.71 18.18 10.06
C ARG A 70 1.71 17.21 10.69
N TYR A 71 2.23 16.11 11.19
CA TYR A 71 1.48 15.12 11.96
C TYR A 71 2.34 14.57 13.09
N ALA A 72 1.71 14.00 14.12
CA ALA A 72 2.42 13.43 15.25
C ALA A 72 3.04 12.07 14.88
N ALA A 73 4.24 11.77 15.38
CA ALA A 73 4.84 10.45 15.22
C ALA A 73 3.94 9.38 15.85
N GLY A 74 3.73 8.26 15.14
CA GLY A 74 2.80 7.20 15.56
C GLY A 74 1.32 7.45 15.19
N SER A 75 0.98 8.62 14.64
CA SER A 75 -0.35 8.85 14.03
C SER A 75 -0.39 8.37 12.58
N TRP A 76 -1.60 8.19 12.05
CA TRP A 76 -1.85 7.76 10.67
C TRP A 76 -1.57 8.82 9.60
N GLY A 77 -1.30 10.06 10.00
CA GLY A 77 -1.01 11.17 9.08
C GLY A 77 -1.69 12.48 9.49
N PRO A 78 -1.61 13.51 8.64
CA PRO A 78 -2.26 14.80 8.88
C PRO A 78 -3.77 14.70 8.60
N LYS A 79 -4.56 15.55 9.27
CA LYS A 79 -6.03 15.64 9.07
C LYS A 79 -6.42 15.89 7.60
N THR A 80 -5.57 16.58 6.85
CA THR A 80 -5.77 16.85 5.42
C THR A 80 -5.83 15.58 4.58
N ALA A 81 -5.23 14.48 5.02
CA ALA A 81 -5.34 13.18 4.37
C ALA A 81 -6.73 12.53 4.54
N ASP A 82 -7.38 12.73 5.70
CA ASP A 82 -8.75 12.27 5.94
C ASP A 82 -9.74 13.12 5.14
N GLU A 83 -9.60 14.45 5.23
CA GLU A 83 -10.43 15.41 4.49
C GLU A 83 -10.36 15.20 2.97
N MET A 84 -9.22 14.69 2.45
CA MET A 84 -9.07 14.35 1.03
C MET A 84 -9.99 13.20 0.63
N LEU A 85 -10.06 12.12 1.42
CA LEU A 85 -10.92 10.97 1.11
C LEU A 85 -12.39 11.25 1.40
N GLU A 86 -12.70 12.05 2.43
CA GLU A 86 -14.08 12.42 2.79
C GLU A 86 -14.79 13.16 1.65
N ARG A 87 -14.05 13.93 0.84
CA ARG A 87 -14.59 14.61 -0.36
C ARG A 87 -15.19 13.62 -1.38
N ASP A 88 -14.64 12.41 -1.44
CA ASP A 88 -15.12 11.32 -2.29
C ASP A 88 -16.04 10.34 -1.53
N GLY A 89 -16.46 10.69 -0.31
CA GLY A 89 -17.30 9.85 0.55
C GLY A 89 -16.59 8.58 1.05
N ARG A 90 -15.25 8.61 1.13
CA ARG A 90 -14.41 7.49 1.56
C ARG A 90 -13.73 7.81 2.88
N ALA A 91 -13.30 6.77 3.59
CA ALA A 91 -12.52 6.89 4.81
C ALA A 91 -11.38 5.86 4.81
N TRP A 92 -10.26 6.20 5.46
CA TRP A 92 -9.17 5.27 5.67
C TRP A 92 -9.58 4.13 6.60
N LYS A 93 -9.18 2.91 6.25
CA LYS A 93 -9.28 1.76 7.17
C LYS A 93 -7.99 1.65 7.97
N ASN A 94 -7.85 2.52 8.96
CA ASN A 94 -6.73 2.49 9.87
C ASN A 94 -6.84 1.25 10.76
N LEU A 95 -5.76 0.47 10.87
CA LEU A 95 -5.73 -0.66 11.79
C LEU A 95 -5.51 -0.12 13.20
N ASP A 96 -6.35 -0.50 14.15
CA ASP A 96 -5.99 -0.34 15.56
C ASP A 96 -4.88 -1.36 15.84
N LEU A 97 -3.63 -0.90 15.86
CA LEU A 97 -2.52 -1.69 16.35
C LEU A 97 -2.72 -1.80 17.87
N GLU A 98 -3.54 -2.75 18.30
CA GLU A 98 -3.42 -3.28 19.66
C GLU A 98 -2.00 -3.84 19.78
N VAL A 99 -1.15 -3.07 20.46
CA VAL A 99 0.13 -3.58 20.96
C VAL A 99 -0.23 -4.65 21.99
N LYS A 100 -0.25 -5.90 21.54
CA LYS A 100 -0.15 -7.08 22.42
C LYS A 100 1.27 -7.24 22.93
#